data_AF-A0A5T7M7F2-F1
#
_entry.id   AF-A0A5T7M7F2-F1
#
_cell.length_a   1.000
_cell.length_b   1.000
_cell.length_c   1.000
_cell.angle_alpha   90.00
_cell.angle_beta   90.00
_cell.angle_gamma   90.00
#
_symmetry.space_group_name_H-M   'P 1'
#
loop_
_entity.id
_entity.type
_entity.pdbx_description
1 polymer ?
#
loop_
_entity_poly.entity_id
_entity_poly.type
_entity_poly.pdbx_seq_one_letter_code
_entity_poly.pdbx_strand_id
1 'polypeptide(L)' 'MRPNITITIPTPYLPIDEYCRITGTPMGTARDMVRDGRLPIRGKGDKPRARVEINMAALTVQALSECNISLNA' A
#
# COMPACT_ATOMS: atom_id res chain seq x y z
N MET A 1 18.63 23.45 13.31
CA MET A 1 18.54 22.05 12.83
C MET A 1 17.10 21.80 12.42
N ARG A 2 16.83 21.32 11.20
CA ARG A 2 15.46 20.93 10.82
C ARG A 2 15.22 19.51 11.34
N PRO A 3 14.17 19.24 12.12
CA PRO A 3 13.89 17.89 12.58
C PRO A 3 13.58 16.99 11.39
N ASN A 4 14.24 15.84 11.31
CA ASN A 4 13.99 14.81 10.32
C ASN A 4 13.29 13.61 10.98
N ILE A 5 12.24 13.12 10.34
CA ILE A 5 11.57 11.88 10.72
C ILE A 5 11.90 10.86 9.65
N THR A 6 12.47 9.72 10.06
CA THR A 6 12.76 8.59 9.17
C THR A 6 11.68 7.54 9.34
N ILE A 7 10.94 7.26 8.26
CA ILE A 7 9.93 6.19 8.21
C ILE A 7 10.50 5.04 7.38
N THR A 8 10.62 3.85 7.98
CA THR A 8 11.08 2.65 7.29
C THR A 8 9.88 1.78 6.94
N ILE A 9 9.75 1.42 5.65
CA ILE A 9 8.72 0.51 5.16
C ILE A 9 9.42 -0.82 4.82
N PRO A 10 9.45 -1.80 5.74
CA PRO A 10 10.26 -3.01 5.58
C PRO A 10 9.76 -3.90 4.42
N THR A 11 8.47 -3.85 4.12
CA THR A 11 7.82 -4.61 3.05
C THR A 11 7.06 -3.65 2.12
N PRO A 12 7.74 -2.98 1.17
CA PRO A 12 7.10 -1.99 0.29
C PRO A 12 6.04 -2.62 -0.62
N TYR A 13 6.17 -3.91 -0.92
CA TYR A 13 5.18 -4.71 -1.62
C TYR A 13 4.80 -5.90 -0.76
N LEU A 14 3.51 -6.02 -0.45
CA LEU A 14 2.99 -7.05 0.44
C LEU A 14 1.94 -7.89 -0.29
N PRO A 15 2.06 -9.22 -0.33
CA PRO A 15 1.02 -10.05 -0.92
C PRO A 15 -0.37 -9.80 -0.31
N ILE A 16 -1.42 -9.84 -1.13
CA ILE A 16 -2.79 -9.52 -0.65
C ILE A 16 -3.28 -10.46 0.46
N ASP A 17 -2.86 -11.73 0.45
CA ASP A 17 -3.13 -12.70 1.50
C ASP A 17 -2.48 -12.31 2.82
N GLU A 18 -1.23 -11.87 2.76
CA GLU A 18 -0.50 -11.40 3.93
C GLU A 18 -1.07 -10.07 4.44
N TYR A 19 -1.43 -9.15 3.55
CA TYR A 19 -2.16 -7.92 3.88
C TYR A 19 -3.44 -8.24 4.65
N CYS A 20 -4.28 -9.13 4.12
CA CYS A 20 -5.52 -9.55 4.80
C CYS A 20 -5.25 -10.16 6.17
N ARG A 21 -4.19 -10.98 6.29
CA ARG A 21 -3.79 -11.61 7.56
C ARG A 21 -3.42 -10.58 8.62
N ILE A 22 -2.64 -9.55 8.26
CA ILE A 22 -2.15 -8.55 9.23
C ILE A 22 -3.19 -7.47 9.55
N THR A 23 -4.05 -7.09 8.60
CA THR A 23 -5.06 -6.04 8.83
C THR A 23 -6.39 -6.60 9.33
N GLY A 24 -6.60 -7.91 9.24
CA GLY A 24 -7.90 -8.54 9.47
C GLY A 24 -8.93 -8.24 8.36
N THR A 25 -8.50 -7.68 7.23
CA THR A 25 -9.40 -7.38 6.10
C THR A 25 -9.84 -8.69 5.44
N PRO A 26 -11.16 -8.94 5.26
CA PRO A 26 -11.63 -10.10 4.52
C PRO A 26 -11.10 -10.09 3.07
N MET A 27 -10.69 -11.25 2.56
CA MET A 27 -10.11 -11.37 1.20
C MET A 27 -11.03 -10.82 0.10
N GLY A 28 -12.35 -11.03 0.21
CA GLY A 28 -13.33 -10.45 -0.73
C GLY A 28 -13.27 -8.92 -0.72
N THR A 29 -13.33 -8.33 0.47
CA THR A 29 -13.22 -6.88 0.67
C THR A 29 -11.91 -6.32 0.14
N ALA A 30 -10.77 -6.96 0.42
CA ALA A 30 -9.49 -6.51 -0.10
C ALA A 30 -9.44 -6.55 -1.63
N ARG A 31 -10.02 -7.56 -2.27
CA ARG A 31 -10.13 -7.63 -3.73
C ARG A 31 -11.03 -6.54 -4.30
N ASP A 32 -12.14 -6.24 -3.64
CA ASP A 32 -13.01 -5.13 -4.03
C ASP A 32 -12.28 -3.79 -3.92
N MET A 33 -11.51 -3.57 -2.84
CA MET A 33 -10.68 -2.38 -2.66
C MET A 33 -9.56 -2.26 -3.71
N VAL A 34 -9.00 -3.37 -4.16
CA VAL A 34 -8.05 -3.35 -5.29
C VAL A 34 -8.77 -3.00 -6.59
N ARG A 35 -9.99 -3.53 -6.81
CA ARG A 35 -10.77 -3.29 -8.03
C ARG A 35 -11.23 -1.84 -8.15
N ASP A 36 -11.62 -1.21 -7.04
CA ASP A 36 -12.06 0.19 -7.00
C ASP A 36 -10.93 1.21 -6.78
N GLY A 37 -9.69 0.74 -6.58
CA GLY A 37 -8.49 1.58 -6.50
C GLY A 37 -8.14 2.08 -5.10
N ARG A 38 -8.88 1.71 -4.06
CA ARG A 38 -8.56 2.06 -2.66
C ARG A 38 -7.29 1.38 -2.14
N LEU A 39 -6.92 0.21 -2.67
CA LEU A 39 -5.63 -0.42 -2.38
C LEU A 39 -4.70 -0.31 -3.59
N PRO A 40 -3.61 0.48 -3.50
CA PRO A 40 -2.63 0.54 -4.59
C PRO A 40 -1.90 -0.79 -4.70
N ILE A 41 -1.66 -1.25 -5.93
CA ILE A 41 -0.98 -2.52 -6.19
C ILE A 41 0.30 -2.30 -7.00
N ARG A 42 1.22 -3.27 -6.93
CA ARG A 42 2.30 -3.38 -7.89
C ARG A 42 1.72 -3.55 -9.30
N GLY A 43 2.19 -2.73 -10.24
CA GLY A 43 1.82 -2.85 -11.65
C GLY A 43 2.11 -4.26 -12.17
N LYS A 44 1.15 -4.84 -12.89
CA LYS A 44 1.25 -6.21 -13.39
C LYS A 44 1.93 -6.33 -14.77
N GLY A 45 2.18 -5.21 -15.45
CA GLY A 45 2.67 -5.20 -16.84
C GLY A 45 1.85 -6.13 -17.73
N ASP A 46 2.53 -6.91 -18.56
CA ASP A 46 1.90 -7.90 -19.48
C ASP A 46 1.46 -9.21 -18.79
N LYS A 47 1.50 -9.28 -17.45
CA LYS A 47 1.20 -10.48 -16.67
C LYS A 47 -0.12 -10.31 -15.90
N PRO A 48 -1.29 -10.40 -16.55
CA PRO A 48 -2.58 -10.17 -15.89
C PRO A 48 -2.85 -11.16 -14.73
N ARG A 49 -2.26 -12.36 -14.81
CA ARG A 49 -2.35 -13.42 -13.79
C ARG A 49 -1.26 -13.33 -12.71
N ALA A 50 -0.42 -12.30 -12.72
CA ALA A 50 0.56 -12.08 -11.66
C ALA A 50 -0.13 -11.95 -10.29
N ARG A 51 0.57 -12.42 -9.25
CA ARG A 51 0.15 -12.28 -7.85
C ARG A 51 -0.15 -10.82 -7.54
N VAL A 52 -1.22 -10.57 -6.79
CA VAL A 52 -1.55 -9.23 -6.32
C VAL A 52 -0.67 -8.91 -5.11
N GLU A 53 0.10 -7.84 -5.23
CA GLU A 53 0.93 -7.30 -4.17
C GLU A 53 0.52 -5.86 -3.92
N ILE A 54 0.12 -5.55 -2.68
CA ILE A 54 -0.26 -4.23 -2.22
C ILE A 54 1.00 -3.37 -2.09
N ASN A 55 0.97 -2.16 -2.65
CA ASN A 55 2.04 -1.19 -2.55
C ASN A 55 1.89 -0.40 -1.24
N MET A 56 2.55 -0.89 -0.18
CA MET A 56 2.50 -0.29 1.16
C MET A 56 3.14 1.10 1.20
N ALA A 57 4.12 1.37 0.33
CA ALA A 57 4.75 2.68 0.23
C ALA A 57 3.77 3.73 -0.29
N ALA A 58 3.07 3.44 -1.40
CA ALA A 58 2.05 4.32 -1.93
C ALA A 58 0.91 4.54 -0.92
N LEU A 59 0.46 3.47 -0.25
CA LEU A 59 -0.57 3.57 0.78
C LEU A 59 -0.15 4.47 1.95
N THR A 60 1.12 4.38 2.37
CA THR A 60 1.67 5.21 3.46
C THR A 60 1.78 6.67 3.02
N VAL A 61 2.30 6.94 1.82
CA VAL A 61 2.38 8.31 1.28
C VAL A 61 0.99 8.92 1.13
N GLN A 62 0.00 8.16 0.66
CA GLN A 62 -1.38 8.61 0.55
C GLN A 62 -1.93 9.02 1.92
N ALA A 63 -1.84 8.14 2.92
CA ALA A 63 -2.32 8.41 4.28
C ALA A 63 -1.64 9.65 4.89
N LEU A 64 -0.34 9.82 4.64
CA LEU A 64 0.41 10.97 5.13
C LEU A 64 0.08 12.26 4.36
N SER A 65 -0.27 12.17 3.07
CA SER A 65 -0.67 13.32 2.25
C SER A 65 -2.05 13.86 2.62
N GLU A 66 -2.90 13.02 3.21
CA GLU A 66 -4.18 13.42 3.81
C GLU A 66 -4.01 14.15 5.15
N CYS A 67 -2.81 14.10 5.74
CA CYS A 67 -2.47 14.84 6.95
C CYS A 67 -1.97 16.26 6.61
N ASN A 68 -2.13 17.21 7.53
CA ASN A 68 -1.60 18.58 7.36
C ASN A 68 -0.07 18.64 7.62
N ILE A 69 0.70 17.95 6.78
CA ILE A 69 2.17 17.84 6.87
C ILE A 69 2.81 18.02 5.48
N SER A 70 4.00 18.62 5.43
CA SER A 70 4.78 18.71 4.20
C SER A 70 5.67 17.47 4.03
N LEU A 71 5.36 16.62 3.05
CA LEU A 71 6.23 15.49 2.68
C LEU A 71 7.23 15.85 1.60
N ASN A 72 8.46 15.35 1.78
CA ASN A 72 9.46 15.20 0.72
C ASN A 72 9.82 13.71 0.71
N ALA A 73 9.40 13.00 -0.33
CA ALA A 73 9.56 11.55 -0.47
C ALA A 73 10.36 11.22 -1.73
#